data_AF-A0A950HMV7-F1
#
_entry.id   AF-A0A950HMV7-F1
#
_cell.length_a   1.000
_cell.length_b   1.000
_cell.length_c   1.000
_cell.angle_alpha   90.00
_cell.angle_beta   90.00
_cell.angle_gamma   90.00
#
_symmetry.space_group_name_H-M   'P 1'
#
loop_
_entity.id
_entity.type
_entity.pdbx_description
1 polymer ?
#
loop_
_entity_poly.entity_id
_entity_poly.type
_entity_poly.pdbx_seq_one_letter_code
_entity_poly.pdbx_strand_id
1 'polypeptide(L)'
;MEEPDEPAVAVASFAFELGVLKRIRRAGWWHVGVRDPESVAEHSLRVAQLAALIAAIEGADPGRATLLAIWHDSQETRTGDIPHTAMAGADPVPNNRVRRRLHQLGHDIGVDDNHQERSAARTGVVRAGSSSSTPPPLSG
;
A
#
# COMPACT_ATOMS: atom_id res chain seq x y z
N MET A 1 -45.56 -1.34 -2.94
CA MET A 1 -44.23 -1.83 -3.34
C MET A 1 -43.26 -0.92 -2.61
N GLU A 2 -42.43 -1.49 -1.73
CA GLU A 2 -41.47 -0.72 -0.94
C GLU A 2 -40.35 -0.24 -1.89
N GLU A 3 -40.10 1.06 -1.93
CA GLU A 3 -39.02 1.63 -2.74
C GLU A 3 -37.67 1.13 -2.18
N PRO A 4 -36.72 0.75 -3.03
CA PRO A 4 -35.45 0.21 -2.58
C PRO A 4 -34.63 1.27 -1.81
N ASP A 5 -34.01 0.84 -0.71
CA ASP A 5 -33.12 1.65 0.11
C ASP A 5 -31.95 2.22 -0.73
N GLU A 6 -31.95 3.53 -0.94
CA GLU A 6 -31.00 4.25 -1.82
C GLU A 6 -29.51 3.95 -1.47
N PRO A 7 -29.09 3.97 -0.19
CA PRO A 7 -27.79 3.47 0.26
C PRO A 7 -27.47 2.04 -0.21
N ALA A 8 -28.40 1.10 -0.07
CA ALA A 8 -28.19 -0.29 -0.46
C ALA A 8 -27.98 -0.42 -1.97
N VAL A 9 -28.73 0.34 -2.77
CA VAL A 9 -28.56 0.39 -4.23
C VAL A 9 -27.19 0.96 -4.63
N ALA A 10 -26.73 2.00 -3.94
CA ALA A 10 -25.41 2.59 -4.19
C ALA A 10 -24.28 1.61 -3.85
N VAL A 11 -24.36 0.92 -2.70
CA VAL A 11 -23.38 -0.10 -2.29
C VAL A 11 -23.37 -1.27 -3.27
N ALA A 12 -24.52 -1.77 -3.70
CA ALA A 12 -24.62 -2.85 -4.67
C ALA A 12 -23.99 -2.46 -6.03
N SER A 13 -24.24 -1.23 -6.49
CA SER A 13 -23.66 -0.70 -7.72
C SER A 13 -22.14 -0.60 -7.64
N PHE A 14 -21.61 -0.09 -6.52
CA PHE A 14 -20.17 -0.01 -6.30
C PHE A 14 -19.53 -1.41 -6.19
N ALA A 15 -20.16 -2.34 -5.47
CA ALA A 15 -19.69 -3.72 -5.37
C ALA A 15 -19.65 -4.41 -6.74
N PHE A 16 -20.64 -4.15 -7.61
CA PHE A 16 -20.64 -4.62 -8.99
C PHE A 16 -19.48 -4.03 -9.80
N GLU A 17 -19.22 -2.73 -9.65
CA GLU A 17 -18.11 -2.02 -10.29
C GLU A 17 -16.75 -2.59 -9.87
N LEU A 18 -16.53 -2.88 -8.59
CA LEU A 18 -15.30 -3.54 -8.11
C LEU A 18 -15.06 -4.89 -8.79
N GLY A 19 -16.13 -5.58 -9.21
CA GLY A 19 -16.04 -6.81 -9.98
C GLY A 19 -15.33 -6.67 -11.33
N VAL A 20 -15.21 -5.45 -11.86
CA VAL A 20 -14.43 -5.14 -13.08
C VAL A 20 -12.95 -5.48 -12.90
N LEU A 21 -12.38 -5.33 -11.70
CA LEU A 21 -10.96 -5.60 -11.42
C LEU A 21 -10.55 -7.05 -11.72
N LYS A 22 -11.48 -8.00 -11.68
CA LYS A 22 -11.24 -9.40 -12.06
C LYS A 22 -11.01 -9.60 -13.56
N ARG A 23 -11.42 -8.63 -14.37
CA ARG A 23 -11.31 -8.66 -15.84
C ARG A 23 -10.19 -7.76 -16.37
N ILE A 24 -9.69 -6.82 -15.56
CA ILE A 24 -8.56 -5.97 -15.93
C ILE A 24 -7.28 -6.78 -15.72
N ARG A 25 -6.53 -6.95 -16.81
CA ARG A 25 -5.25 -7.64 -16.82
C ARG A 25 -4.11 -6.66 -16.60
N ARG A 26 -3.16 -7.04 -15.75
CA ARG A 26 -2.00 -6.21 -15.41
C ARG A 26 -1.12 -5.95 -16.66
N ALA A 27 -1.09 -4.71 -17.13
CA ALA A 27 -0.49 -4.24 -18.38
C ALA A 27 1.03 -4.40 -18.43
N GLY A 28 1.73 -4.35 -17.29
CA GLY A 28 3.18 -4.55 -17.23
C GLY A 28 3.65 -5.92 -17.73
N TRP A 29 2.83 -6.96 -17.55
CA TRP A 29 3.15 -8.33 -17.95
C TRP A 29 3.10 -8.56 -19.46
N TRP A 30 2.26 -7.79 -20.17
CA TRP A 30 2.20 -7.84 -21.63
C TRP A 30 3.51 -7.38 -22.27
N HIS A 31 4.17 -6.38 -21.68
CA HIS A 31 5.45 -5.87 -22.17
C HIS A 31 6.58 -6.89 -22.08
N VAL A 32 6.46 -7.89 -21.20
CA VAL A 32 7.46 -8.95 -21.01
C VAL A 32 7.00 -10.30 -21.60
N GLY A 33 5.94 -10.32 -22.40
CA GLY A 33 5.50 -11.49 -23.17
C GLY A 33 4.74 -12.55 -22.37
N VAL A 34 4.24 -12.25 -21.18
CA VAL A 34 3.41 -13.18 -20.40
C VAL A 34 2.01 -13.23 -21.02
N ARG A 35 1.59 -14.44 -21.42
CA ARG A 35 0.34 -14.68 -22.15
C ARG A 35 -0.93 -14.59 -21.31
N ASP A 36 -0.87 -14.99 -20.05
CA ASP A 36 -1.99 -14.94 -19.12
C ASP A 36 -1.57 -14.22 -17.83
N PRO A 37 -1.59 -12.88 -17.84
CA PRO A 37 -1.19 -12.09 -16.69
C PRO A 37 -2.26 -12.11 -15.59
N GLU A 38 -1.82 -11.93 -14.35
CA GLU A 38 -2.74 -11.77 -13.22
C GLU A 38 -3.68 -10.58 -13.45
N SER A 39 -4.88 -10.68 -12.91
CA SER A 39 -5.84 -9.59 -12.82
C SER A 39 -5.47 -8.62 -11.71
N VAL A 40 -5.99 -7.40 -11.77
CA VAL A 40 -5.81 -6.39 -10.71
C VAL A 40 -6.40 -6.89 -9.38
N ALA A 41 -7.47 -7.68 -9.43
CA ALA A 41 -8.04 -8.30 -8.23
C ALA A 41 -7.10 -9.34 -7.58
N GLU A 42 -6.46 -10.19 -8.38
CA GLU A 42 -5.47 -11.17 -7.88
C GLU A 42 -4.24 -10.46 -7.30
N HIS A 43 -3.79 -9.40 -7.97
CA HIS A 43 -2.72 -8.53 -7.48
C HIS A 43 -3.07 -7.93 -6.11
N SER A 44 -4.21 -7.25 -6.03
CA SER A 44 -4.69 -6.58 -4.80
C SER A 44 -4.81 -7.54 -3.62
N LEU A 45 -5.31 -8.77 -3.85
CA LEU A 45 -5.38 -9.79 -2.82
C LEU A 45 -3.98 -10.15 -2.28
N ARG A 46 -3.01 -10.39 -3.17
CA ARG A 46 -1.65 -10.74 -2.77
C ARG A 46 -0.96 -9.57 -2.05
N VAL A 47 -1.16 -8.33 -2.51
CA VAL A 47 -0.65 -7.13 -1.83
C VAL A 47 -1.23 -7.02 -0.43
N ALA A 48 -2.54 -7.25 -0.25
CA ALA A 48 -3.19 -7.18 1.06
C ALA A 48 -2.66 -8.23 2.05
N GLN A 49 -2.41 -9.45 1.58
CA GLN A 49 -1.78 -10.51 2.37
C GLN A 49 -0.35 -10.14 2.78
N LEU A 50 0.47 -9.66 1.84
CA LEU A 50 1.85 -9.26 2.12
C LEU A 50 1.91 -8.04 3.04
N ALA A 51 1.04 -7.05 2.85
CA ALA A 51 0.94 -5.87 3.71
C ALA A 51 0.64 -6.26 5.16
N ALA A 52 -0.27 -7.21 5.38
CA ALA A 52 -0.57 -7.73 6.71
C ALA A 52 0.67 -8.35 7.38
N LEU A 53 1.37 -9.23 6.65
CA LEU A 53 2.55 -9.94 7.14
C LEU A 53 3.70 -8.98 7.45
N ILE A 54 3.97 -8.04 6.55
CA ILE A 54 5.03 -7.04 6.72
C ILE A 54 4.70 -6.12 7.90
N ALA A 55 3.46 -5.64 8.00
CA ALA A 55 3.04 -4.80 9.12
C ALA A 55 3.21 -5.51 10.47
N ALA A 56 2.83 -6.80 10.55
CA ALA A 56 3.01 -7.59 11.76
C ALA A 56 4.49 -7.71 12.17
N ILE A 57 5.40 -7.91 11.21
CA ILE A 57 6.85 -8.02 11.47
C ILE A 57 7.45 -6.68 11.90
N GLU A 58 6.99 -5.57 11.31
CA GLU A 58 7.46 -4.21 11.62
C GLU A 58 6.80 -3.62 12.90
N GLY A 59 5.81 -4.33 13.46
CA GLY A 59 5.00 -3.87 14.59
C GLY A 59 4.05 -2.71 14.25
N ALA A 60 3.68 -2.57 12.97
CA ALA A 60 2.58 -1.71 12.54
C ALA A 60 1.24 -2.46 12.64
N ASP A 61 0.12 -1.79 12.42
CA ASP A 61 -1.21 -2.41 12.41
C ASP A 61 -1.45 -3.21 11.11
N PRO A 62 -1.58 -4.56 11.18
CA PRO A 62 -1.88 -5.37 10.01
C PRO A 62 -3.27 -5.07 9.42
N GLY A 63 -4.26 -4.75 10.26
CA GLY A 63 -5.62 -4.43 9.82
C GLY A 63 -5.66 -3.19 8.93
N ARG A 64 -5.01 -2.10 9.39
CA ARG A 64 -4.74 -0.90 8.57
C ARG A 64 -4.14 -1.27 7.22
N ALA A 65 -3.02 -1.99 7.26
CA ALA A 65 -2.19 -2.23 6.10
C ALA A 65 -2.95 -3.05 5.05
N THR A 66 -3.66 -4.10 5.48
CA THR A 66 -4.54 -4.91 4.64
C THR A 66 -5.64 -4.08 4.01
N LEU A 67 -6.29 -3.21 4.79
CA LEU A 67 -7.39 -2.41 4.25
C LEU A 67 -6.90 -1.36 3.25
N LEU A 68 -5.79 -0.67 3.51
CA LEU A 68 -5.20 0.24 2.53
C LEU A 68 -4.85 -0.52 1.24
N ALA A 69 -4.25 -1.70 1.38
CA ALA A 69 -3.87 -2.54 0.25
C ALA A 69 -5.05 -3.08 -0.55
N ILE A 70 -6.19 -3.44 0.07
CA ILE A 70 -7.33 -3.96 -0.70
C ILE A 70 -7.99 -2.89 -1.57
N TRP A 71 -7.90 -1.61 -1.17
CA TRP A 71 -8.53 -0.49 -1.86
C TRP A 71 -7.61 0.29 -2.82
N HIS A 72 -6.29 0.03 -2.78
CA HIS A 72 -5.30 0.90 -3.44
C HIS A 72 -5.45 1.02 -4.96
N ASP A 73 -5.97 -0.02 -5.62
CA ASP A 73 -6.20 -0.05 -7.08
C ASP A 73 -7.69 0.08 -7.45
N SER A 74 -8.56 0.46 -6.51
CA SER A 74 -10.01 0.57 -6.78
C SER A 74 -10.35 1.55 -7.91
N GLN A 75 -9.56 2.61 -8.10
CA GLN A 75 -9.71 3.55 -9.22
C GLN A 75 -9.52 2.91 -10.60
N GLU A 76 -8.81 1.78 -10.68
CA GLU A 76 -8.53 1.10 -11.96
C GLU A 76 -9.79 0.52 -12.60
N THR A 77 -10.88 0.35 -11.85
CA THR A 77 -12.21 0.07 -12.39
C THR A 77 -12.64 1.06 -13.48
N ARG A 78 -12.14 2.31 -13.43
CA ARG A 78 -12.45 3.37 -14.40
C ARG A 78 -11.25 3.81 -15.23
N THR A 79 -10.03 3.74 -14.69
CA THR A 79 -8.82 4.19 -15.41
C THR A 79 -8.14 3.08 -16.22
N GLY A 80 -8.42 1.81 -15.89
CA GLY A 80 -7.57 0.68 -16.30
C GLY A 80 -6.24 0.64 -15.54
N ASP A 81 -5.50 -0.46 -15.69
CA ASP A 81 -4.11 -0.58 -15.21
C ASP A 81 -3.18 0.15 -16.20
N ILE A 82 -2.71 1.34 -15.80
CA ILE A 82 -1.82 2.15 -16.62
C ILE A 82 -0.38 1.78 -16.25
N PRO A 83 0.37 1.11 -17.16
CA PRO A 83 1.72 0.71 -16.86
C PRO A 83 2.62 1.95 -16.73
N HIS A 84 3.63 1.86 -15.88
CA HIS A 84 4.55 2.97 -15.63
C HIS A 84 5.24 3.49 -16.91
N THR A 85 5.42 2.62 -17.91
CA THR A 85 5.95 2.97 -19.23
C THR A 85 5.04 3.90 -20.03
N ALA A 86 3.72 3.84 -19.83
CA ALA A 86 2.74 4.74 -20.47
C ALA A 86 2.63 6.10 -19.77
N MET A 87 3.05 6.20 -18.50
CA MET A 87 3.06 7.44 -17.73
C MET A 87 4.17 8.42 -18.17
N ALA A 88 5.16 7.96 -18.92
CA ALA A 88 6.27 8.80 -19.40
C ALA A 88 5.84 9.91 -20.39
N GLY A 89 4.61 9.85 -20.92
CA GLY A 89 4.06 10.86 -21.84
C GLY A 89 2.80 11.58 -21.32
N ALA A 90 2.38 11.34 -20.08
CA ALA A 90 1.17 11.92 -19.51
C ALA A 90 1.51 12.96 -18.43
N ASP A 91 0.86 14.12 -18.45
CA ASP A 91 0.99 15.12 -17.40
C ASP A 91 0.56 14.50 -16.05
N PRO A 92 1.36 14.64 -14.97
CA PRO A 92 1.01 14.08 -13.67
C PRO A 92 -0.28 14.74 -13.15
N VAL A 93 -1.36 13.96 -13.10
CA VAL A 93 -2.62 14.40 -12.50
C VAL A 93 -2.38 14.65 -11.00
N PRO A 94 -2.66 15.86 -10.46
CA PRO A 94 -2.42 16.14 -9.05
C PRO A 94 -3.26 15.25 -8.14
N ASN A 95 -2.60 14.30 -7.46
CA ASN A 95 -3.23 13.29 -6.60
C ASN A 95 -3.67 13.82 -5.21
N ASN A 96 -3.92 15.12 -5.09
CA ASN A 96 -4.19 15.80 -3.81
C ASN A 96 -5.63 15.57 -3.29
N ARG A 97 -6.57 15.24 -4.18
CA ARG A 97 -7.99 15.03 -3.84
C ARG A 97 -8.26 13.60 -3.36
N VAL A 98 -7.64 12.61 -4.01
CA VAL A 98 -7.76 11.19 -3.63
C VAL A 98 -7.03 10.94 -2.31
N ARG A 99 -5.81 11.48 -2.13
CA ARG A 99 -5.08 11.41 -0.85
C ARG A 99 -5.90 11.92 0.34
N ARG A 100 -6.65 13.01 0.16
CA ARG A 100 -7.48 13.59 1.23
C ARG A 100 -8.65 12.70 1.62
N ARG A 101 -9.32 12.08 0.62
CA ARG A 101 -10.42 11.14 0.87
C ARG A 101 -9.94 9.83 1.48
N LEU A 102 -8.77 9.32 1.07
CA LEU A 102 -8.19 8.11 1.64
C LEU A 102 -7.74 8.32 3.08
N HIS A 103 -7.14 9.48 3.38
CA HIS A 103 -6.77 9.87 4.74
C HIS A 103 -8.00 10.05 5.65
N GLN A 104 -9.07 10.66 5.15
CA GLN A 104 -10.33 10.78 5.89
C GLN A 104 -10.96 9.41 6.15
N LEU A 105 -11.02 8.55 5.12
CA LEU A 105 -11.54 7.19 5.27
C LEU A 105 -10.70 6.38 6.26
N GLY A 106 -9.37 6.54 6.27
CA GLY A 106 -8.46 5.91 7.22
C GLY A 106 -8.68 6.36 8.67
N HIS A 107 -9.01 7.62 8.88
CA HIS A 107 -9.37 8.15 10.20
C HIS A 107 -10.76 7.66 10.65
N ASP A 108 -11.75 7.63 9.74
CA ASP A 108 -13.14 7.29 10.05
C ASP A 108 -13.35 5.82 10.44
N ILE A 109 -12.49 4.92 9.95
CA ILE A 109 -12.47 3.50 10.32
C ILE A 109 -11.59 3.21 11.55
N GLY A 110 -11.11 4.25 12.23
CA GLY A 110 -10.33 4.14 13.46
C GLY A 110 -8.88 3.73 13.24
N VAL A 111 -8.31 4.05 12.08
CA VAL A 111 -6.89 3.83 11.90
C VAL A 111 -6.09 5.07 12.26
N ASP A 112 -5.38 5.00 13.36
CA ASP A 112 -4.48 6.05 13.83
C ASP A 112 -3.08 5.88 13.22
N ASP A 113 -2.60 6.93 12.53
CA ASP A 113 -1.22 6.99 12.01
C ASP A 113 -0.27 7.33 13.17
N ASN A 114 -0.13 6.40 14.13
CA ASN A 114 0.78 6.61 15.27
C ASN A 114 2.23 6.26 14.87
N HIS A 115 2.78 7.02 13.91
CA HIS A 115 4.16 6.89 13.45
C HIS A 115 5.18 7.61 14.36
N GLN A 116 4.72 8.34 15.39
CA GLN A 116 5.58 9.14 16.25
C GLN A 116 6.22 8.35 17.40
N GLU A 117 5.62 7.26 17.88
CA GLU A 117 6.13 6.56 19.07
C GLU A 117 7.35 5.65 18.82
N ARG A 118 7.66 5.30 17.56
CA ARG A 118 8.75 4.35 17.24
C ARG A 118 10.11 4.99 16.95
N SER A 119 10.19 6.31 16.77
CA SER A 119 11.47 6.99 16.52
C SER A 119 12.31 7.23 17.77
N ALA A 120 11.70 7.24 18.97
CA ALA A 120 12.42 7.46 20.22
C ALA A 120 13.18 6.23 20.73
N ALA A 121 12.81 5.03 20.28
CA ALA A 121 13.41 3.77 20.74
C ALA A 121 14.74 3.41 20.06
N ARG A 122 15.15 4.09 18.97
CA ARG A 122 16.39 3.78 18.23
C ARG A 122 17.59 4.66 18.58
N THR A 123 17.42 5.73 19.36
CA THR A 123 18.51 6.68 19.70
C THR A 123 19.22 6.39 21.03
N GLY A 124 18.84 5.34 21.74
CA GLY A 124 19.45 4.96 23.03
C GLY A 124 20.56 3.93 22.93
N VAL A 125 21.55 4.10 22.04
CA VAL A 125 22.83 3.35 22.15
C VAL A 125 23.85 4.24 22.82
N VAL A 126 24.15 3.88 24.07
CA VAL A 126 25.13 4.49 24.96
C VAL A 126 26.52 4.44 24.30
N ARG A 127 27.11 5.61 24.07
CA ARG A 127 28.52 5.74 23.65
C ARG A 127 29.39 5.70 24.90
N ALA A 128 29.93 4.53 25.24
CA ALA A 128 30.89 4.36 26.33
C ALA A 128 32.33 4.32 25.78
N GLY A 129 33.18 5.19 26.32
CA GLY A 129 34.60 4.92 26.59
C GLY A 129 35.58 4.97 25.42
N SER A 130 36.31 6.09 25.29
CA SER A 130 37.60 6.14 24.63
C SER A 130 38.68 5.46 25.49
N SER A 131 39.36 4.45 24.96
CA SER A 131 40.62 3.94 25.54
C SER A 131 41.69 3.84 24.47
N SER A 132 42.74 4.63 24.63
CA SER A 132 43.99 4.58 23.87
C SER A 132 44.76 3.29 24.18
N SER A 133 45.15 2.53 23.15
CA SER A 133 46.13 1.45 23.29
C SER A 133 47.25 1.63 22.25
N THR A 134 48.42 2.02 22.73
CA THR A 134 49.71 1.96 22.03
C THR A 134 50.14 0.48 21.89
N PRO A 135 50.71 0.03 20.76
CA PRO A 135 51.22 -1.34 20.65
C PRO A 135 52.66 -1.47 21.23
N PRO A 136 53.06 -2.64 21.75
CA PRO A 136 54.41 -2.88 22.26
C PRO A 136 55.42 -3.19 21.12
N PRO A 137 56.74 -3.01 21.35
CA PRO A 137 57.76 -3.29 20.34
C PRO A 137 58.02 -4.81 20.19
N LEU A 138 58.34 -5.21 18.97
CA LEU A 138 58.73 -6.57 18.60
C LEU A 138 60.19 -6.81 19.02
N SER A 139 60.44 -7.87 19.79
CA SER A 139 61.78 -8.41 20.03
C SER A 139 62.15 -9.41 18.94
N GLY A 140 63.29 -9.17 18.29
CA GLY A 140 63.94 -10.03 17.30
C GLY A 140 65.22 -9.36 16.83
#